data_AF-A0A2T6AZY8-F1
#
_entry.id   AF-A0A2T6AZY8-F1
#
_cell.length_a   1.000
_cell.length_b   1.000
_cell.length_c   1.000
_cell.angle_alpha   90.00
_cell.angle_beta   90.00
_cell.angle_gamma   90.00
#
_symmetry.space_group_name_H-M   'P 1'
#
loop_
_entity.id
_entity.type
_entity.pdbx_description
1 polymer ?
#
loop_
_entity_poly.entity_id
_entity_poly.type
_entity_poly.pdbx_seq_one_letter_code
_entity_poly.pdbx_strand_id
1 'polypeptide(L)'
;MTKDIRGTQEVLADQFRLTADLCVLTGEYHRLLQRVAAAGFARQMAEDGPEPQLIEAERTEIAAKLAAESCEVKIQDLEHRLSALGQELAALK
;
A
#
# COMPACT_ATOMS: atom_id res chain seq x y z
N MET A 1 -9.66 -27.35 -19.67
CA MET A 1 -9.34 -25.98 -20.13
C MET A 1 -7.85 -25.91 -20.34
N THR A 2 -7.41 -25.98 -21.60
CA THR A 2 -6.05 -25.64 -21.99
C THR A 2 -5.81 -24.19 -21.58
N LYS A 3 -4.94 -23.95 -20.61
CA LYS A 3 -4.44 -22.60 -20.32
C LYS A 3 -3.68 -22.17 -21.56
N ASP A 4 -4.22 -21.25 -22.34
CA ASP A 4 -3.43 -20.58 -23.37
C ASP A 4 -2.21 -19.97 -22.66
N ILE A 5 -1.04 -20.43 -23.06
CA ILE A 5 0.22 -19.96 -22.51
C ILE A 5 0.34 -18.51 -22.98
N ARG A 6 0.31 -17.58 -22.03
CA ARG A 6 0.47 -16.16 -22.31
C ARG A 6 1.79 -15.90 -23.00
N GLY A 7 1.77 -14.99 -23.96
CA GLY A 7 2.97 -14.60 -24.69
C GLY A 7 3.90 -13.71 -23.84
N THR A 8 5.19 -13.69 -24.16
CA THR A 8 6.19 -12.82 -23.52
C THR A 8 5.76 -11.35 -23.44
N GLN A 9 5.15 -10.83 -24.51
CA GLN A 9 4.68 -9.44 -24.57
C GLN A 9 3.51 -9.17 -23.61
N GLU A 10 2.63 -10.16 -23.39
CA GLU A 10 1.50 -10.03 -22.47
C GLU A 10 2.00 -9.99 -21.01
N VAL A 11 2.95 -10.86 -20.67
CA VAL A 11 3.55 -10.90 -19.34
C VAL A 11 4.30 -9.59 -19.04
N LEU A 12 5.07 -9.08 -20.00
CA LEU A 12 5.77 -7.79 -19.87
C LEU A 12 4.77 -6.63 -19.71
N ALA A 13 3.69 -6.61 -20.50
CA ALA A 13 2.66 -5.57 -20.38
C ALA A 13 2.02 -5.56 -18.99
N ASP A 14 1.72 -6.73 -18.43
CA ASP A 14 1.22 -6.85 -17.06
C ASP A 14 2.27 -6.39 -16.02
N GLN A 15 3.55 -6.71 -16.20
CA GLN A 15 4.62 -6.23 -15.32
C GLN A 15 4.68 -4.70 -15.31
N PHE A 16 4.68 -4.06 -16.49
CA PHE A 16 4.68 -2.60 -16.59
C PHE A 16 3.48 -1.97 -15.90
N ARG A 17 2.28 -2.54 -16.06
CA ARG A 17 1.07 -2.06 -15.41
C ARG A 17 1.17 -2.17 -13.88
N LEU A 18 1.57 -3.33 -13.36
CA LEU A 18 1.73 -3.52 -11.90
C LEU A 18 2.82 -2.61 -11.32
N THR A 19 3.92 -2.39 -12.05
CA THR A 19 4.96 -1.46 -11.63
C THR A 19 4.44 -0.02 -11.57
N ALA A 20 3.63 0.42 -12.54
CA ALA A 20 3.01 1.74 -12.50
C ALA A 20 2.07 1.89 -11.29
N ASP A 21 1.23 0.88 -11.03
CA ASP A 21 0.34 0.85 -9.86
C ASP A 21 1.14 0.91 -8.55
N LEU A 22 2.25 0.16 -8.45
CA LEU A 22 3.17 0.21 -7.31
C LEU A 22 3.79 1.59 -7.11
N CYS A 23 4.22 2.28 -8.18
CA CYS A 23 4.76 3.64 -8.09
C CYS A 23 3.74 4.63 -7.52
N VAL A 24 2.47 4.50 -7.90
CA VAL A 24 1.40 5.35 -7.36
C VAL A 24 1.16 5.04 -5.88
N LEU A 25 1.01 3.77 -5.55
CA LEU A 25 0.70 3.33 -4.17
C LEU A 25 1.83 3.62 -3.19
N THR A 26 3.09 3.49 -3.60
CA THR A 26 4.24 3.84 -2.74
C THR A 26 4.27 5.34 -2.41
N GLY A 27 3.92 6.20 -3.38
CA GLY A 27 3.74 7.63 -3.14
C GLY A 27 2.56 7.94 -2.21
N GLU A 28 1.46 7.23 -2.36
CA GLU A 28 0.30 7.33 -1.45
C GLU A 28 0.65 6.86 -0.03
N TYR A 29 1.33 5.71 0.09
CA TYR A 29 1.77 5.15 1.36
C TYR A 29 2.67 6.12 2.12
N HIS A 30 3.62 6.79 1.44
CA HIS A 30 4.44 7.80 2.07
C HIS A 30 3.60 8.97 2.66
N ARG A 31 2.57 9.42 1.95
CA ARG A 31 1.65 10.46 2.45
C ARG A 31 0.83 9.96 3.65
N LEU A 32 0.42 8.68 3.64
CA LEU A 32 -0.28 8.08 4.77
C LEU A 32 0.62 7.99 6.00
N LEU A 33 1.89 7.61 5.85
CA LEU A 33 2.86 7.61 6.95
C LEU A 33 3.05 9.01 7.55
N GLN A 34 3.13 10.05 6.72
CA GLN A 34 3.17 11.44 7.19
C GLN A 34 1.91 11.81 7.99
N ARG A 35 0.73 11.35 7.57
CA ARG A 35 -0.54 11.54 8.32
C ARG A 35 -0.55 10.78 9.63
N VAL A 36 -0.05 9.56 9.68
CA VAL A 36 0.09 8.79 10.93
C VAL A 36 0.96 9.55 11.92
N ALA A 37 2.12 10.06 11.47
CA ALA A 37 3.00 10.86 12.31
C ALA A 37 2.31 12.13 12.82
N ALA A 38 1.64 12.87 11.93
CA ALA A 38 0.88 14.08 12.31
C ALA A 38 -0.24 13.78 13.32
N ALA A 39 -0.98 12.68 13.14
CA ALA A 39 -2.02 12.27 14.08
C ALA A 39 -1.46 11.85 15.44
N GLY A 40 -0.31 11.15 15.46
CA GLY A 40 0.39 10.82 16.70
C GLY A 40 0.84 12.06 17.48
N PHE A 41 1.36 13.08 16.79
CA PHE A 41 1.68 14.36 17.42
C PHE A 41 0.43 15.08 17.94
N ALA A 42 -0.67 15.08 17.18
CA ALA A 42 -1.93 15.68 17.61
C ALA A 42 -2.49 15.00 18.87
N ARG A 43 -2.40 13.66 18.96
CA ARG A 43 -2.78 12.92 20.16
C ARG A 43 -1.91 13.30 21.36
N GLN A 44 -0.59 13.36 21.20
CA GLN A 44 0.33 13.78 22.26
C GLN A 44 0.02 15.18 22.78
N MET A 45 -0.25 16.13 21.90
CA MET A 45 -0.64 17.49 22.29
C MET A 45 -1.98 17.56 23.04
N ALA A 46 -2.85 16.57 22.84
CA ALA A 46 -4.15 16.48 23.49
C ALA A 46 -4.10 15.75 24.85
N GLU A 47 -2.97 15.15 25.25
CA GLU A 47 -2.84 14.38 26.50
C GLU A 47 -3.10 15.25 27.75
N ASP A 48 -2.67 16.52 27.72
CA ASP A 48 -2.92 17.49 28.79
C ASP A 48 -4.23 18.29 28.58
N GLY A 49 -4.97 17.98 27.51
CA GLY A 49 -6.19 18.68 27.10
C GLY A 49 -7.48 18.10 27.68
N PRO A 50 -8.64 18.67 27.32
CA PRO A 50 -9.94 18.11 27.65
C PRO A 50 -10.13 16.69 27.06
N GLU A 51 -10.66 15.77 27.85
CA GLU A 51 -10.89 14.36 27.47
C GLU A 51 -11.54 14.15 26.08
N PRO A 52 -12.56 14.94 25.66
CA PRO A 52 -13.13 14.78 24.31
C PRO A 52 -12.13 15.02 23.17
N GLN A 53 -11.14 15.88 23.37
CA GLN A 53 -10.12 16.18 22.36
C GLN A 53 -9.11 15.03 22.25
N LEU A 54 -8.75 14.41 23.37
CA LEU A 54 -7.90 13.22 23.39
C LEU A 54 -8.56 12.05 22.67
N ILE A 55 -9.83 11.78 22.96
CA ILE A 55 -10.61 10.70 22.31
C ILE A 55 -10.66 10.91 20.79
N GLU A 56 -10.91 12.13 20.32
CA GLU A 56 -10.97 12.40 18.88
C GLU A 56 -9.60 12.30 18.20
N ALA A 57 -8.54 12.71 18.89
CA ALA A 57 -7.17 12.56 18.39
C ALA A 57 -6.76 11.08 18.31
N GLU A 58 -7.12 10.26 19.29
CA GLU A 58 -6.92 8.79 19.27
C GLU A 58 -7.64 8.14 18.10
N ARG A 59 -8.91 8.50 17.87
CA ARG A 59 -9.68 7.99 16.73
C ARG A 59 -9.04 8.35 15.40
N THR A 60 -8.54 9.59 15.28
CA THR A 60 -7.85 10.07 14.09
C THR A 60 -6.55 9.30 13.86
N GLU A 61 -5.77 9.04 14.92
CA GLU A 61 -4.55 8.25 14.85
C GLU A 61 -4.82 6.81 14.40
N ILE A 62 -5.83 6.15 14.98
CA ILE A 62 -6.23 4.80 14.61
C ILE A 62 -6.68 4.76 13.14
N ALA A 63 -7.50 5.71 12.70
CA ALA A 63 -7.96 5.77 11.32
C ALA A 63 -6.80 5.97 10.33
N ALA A 64 -5.82 6.81 10.68
CA ALA A 64 -4.63 7.01 9.86
C ALA A 64 -3.78 5.73 9.77
N LYS A 65 -3.59 5.02 10.89
CA LYS A 65 -2.86 3.74 10.94
C LYS A 65 -3.52 2.67 10.07
N LEU A 66 -4.83 2.47 10.23
CA LEU A 66 -5.59 1.50 9.43
C LEU A 66 -5.51 1.80 7.92
N ALA A 67 -5.55 3.08 7.55
CA ALA A 67 -5.39 3.48 6.15
C ALA A 67 -3.98 3.14 5.61
N ALA A 68 -2.93 3.42 6.40
CA ALA A 68 -1.56 3.08 6.04
C ALA A 68 -1.35 1.57 5.92
N GLU A 69 -1.82 0.78 6.89
CA GLU A 69 -1.75 -0.68 6.89
C GLU A 69 -2.51 -1.28 5.70
N SER A 70 -3.69 -0.75 5.37
CA SER A 70 -4.45 -1.20 4.20
C SER A 70 -3.72 -0.91 2.89
N CYS A 71 -3.01 0.21 2.80
CA CYS A 71 -2.18 0.54 1.64
C CYS A 71 -0.95 -0.37 1.54
N GLU A 72 -0.29 -0.66 2.67
CA GLU A 72 0.84 -1.58 2.75
C GLU A 72 0.46 -2.99 2.28
N VAL A 73 -0.69 -3.53 2.71
CA VAL A 73 -1.17 -4.84 2.26
C VAL A 73 -1.38 -4.88 0.74
N LYS A 74 -1.87 -3.79 0.13
CA LYS A 74 -2.02 -3.70 -1.33
C LYS A 74 -0.67 -3.68 -2.04
N ILE A 75 0.32 -2.97 -1.50
CA ILE A 75 1.69 -2.95 -2.04
C ILE A 75 2.26 -4.37 -2.01
N GLN A 76 2.15 -5.06 -0.87
CA GLN A 76 2.65 -6.44 -0.72
C GLN A 76 1.98 -7.42 -1.70
N ASP A 77 0.67 -7.31 -1.93
CA ASP A 77 -0.03 -8.13 -2.94
C ASP A 77 0.52 -7.88 -4.35
N LEU A 78 0.70 -6.61 -4.73
CA LEU A 78 1.22 -6.26 -6.05
C LEU A 78 2.68 -6.70 -6.24
N GLU A 79 3.52 -6.59 -5.20
CA GLU A 79 4.89 -7.10 -5.21
C GLU A 79 4.92 -8.62 -5.38
N HIS A 80 4.04 -9.34 -4.68
CA HIS A 80 3.91 -10.79 -4.83
C HIS A 80 3.51 -11.17 -6.27
N ARG A 81 2.52 -10.47 -6.83
CA ARG A 81 2.07 -10.68 -8.22
C ARG A 81 3.17 -10.33 -9.24
N LEU A 82 3.94 -9.28 -9.01
CA LEU A 82 5.06 -8.91 -9.88
C LEU A 82 6.15 -9.98 -9.87
N SER A 83 6.46 -10.54 -8.69
CA SER A 83 7.38 -11.68 -8.55
C SER A 83 6.89 -12.91 -9.31
N ALA A 84 5.60 -13.24 -9.22
CA ALA A 84 5.00 -14.35 -9.97
C ALA A 84 5.10 -14.15 -11.49
N LEU A 85 4.86 -12.94 -12.00
CA LEU A 85 5.07 -12.63 -13.42
C LEU A 85 6.54 -12.76 -13.84
N GLY A 86 7.48 -12.43 -12.96
CA GLY A 86 8.91 -12.64 -13.20
C GLY A 86 9.27 -14.11 -13.39
N GLN A 87 8.67 -14.98 -12.56
CA GLN A 87 8.84 -16.44 -12.69
C GLN A 87 8.19 -16.98 -13.97
N GLU A 88 7.00 -16.49 -14.33
CA GLU A 88 6.33 -16.84 -15.57
C GLU A 88 7.15 -16.44 -16.79
N LEU A 89 7.66 -15.21 -16.81
CA LEU A 89 8.53 -14.72 -17.89
C LEU A 89 9.80 -15.56 -18.04
N ALA A 90 10.38 -16.00 -16.92
CA ALA A 90 11.56 -16.87 -16.94
C ALA A 90 11.26 -18.27 -17.51
N ALA A 91 10.04 -18.77 -17.32
CA ALA A 91 9.59 -20.06 -17.87
C ALA A 91 9.19 -20.01 -19.35
N LEU A 92 9.04 -18.81 -19.92
CA LEU A 92 8.79 -18.60 -21.36
C LEU A 92 10.08 -18.51 -22.21
N LYS A 93 11.25 -18.49 -21.56
CA LYS A 93 12.57 -18.58 -22.22
C LYS A 93 12.93 -20.02 -22.55
#